data_AF-A0A5N5CW83-F1
#
_entry.id   AF-A0A5N5CW83-F1
#
_cell.length_a   1.000
_cell.length_b   1.000
_cell.length_c   1.000
_cell.angle_alpha   90.00
_cell.angle_beta   90.00
_cell.angle_gamma   90.00
#
_symmetry.space_group_name_H-M   'P 1'
#
loop_
_entity.id
_entity.type
_entity.pdbx_description
1 polymer ?
#
loop_
_entity_poly.entity_id
_entity_poly.type
_entity_poly.pdbx_seq_one_letter_code
_entity_poly.pdbx_strand_id
1 'polypeptide(L)'
;MQFTTAFFALTAVLASRIGLTAARSHGHCACQAASGGEVDAVVTAMVVQYNPNKWELASSPSTLEQGAHFAGTYAIAKNNGKIDGDDFFNQCKEYGAADSTCF
;
A
#
# COMPACT_ATOMS: atom_id res chain seq x y z
N MET A 1 16.90 -10.14 -63.19
CA MET A 1 17.03 -9.07 -62.17
C MET A 1 16.77 -9.72 -60.83
N GLN A 2 17.81 -9.87 -60.02
CA GLN A 2 17.81 -10.55 -58.72
C GLN A 2 17.42 -9.53 -57.63
N PHE A 3 16.40 -9.83 -56.82
CA PHE A 3 16.13 -9.09 -55.59
C PHE A 3 16.16 -10.07 -54.42
N THR A 4 17.31 -10.11 -53.75
CA THR A 4 17.49 -10.66 -52.41
C THR A 4 16.81 -9.74 -51.40
N THR A 5 15.76 -10.22 -50.74
CA THR A 5 15.21 -9.56 -49.53
C THR A 5 15.51 -10.41 -48.31
N ALA A 6 16.29 -9.81 -47.42
CA ALA A 6 16.85 -10.39 -46.23
C ALA A 6 15.79 -10.73 -45.17
N PHE A 7 16.09 -11.79 -44.44
CA PHE A 7 15.49 -12.21 -43.18
C PHE A 7 15.38 -11.05 -42.18
N PHE A 8 14.18 -10.82 -41.65
CA PHE A 8 13.99 -10.21 -40.34
C PHE A 8 12.95 -11.04 -39.58
N ALA A 9 13.43 -12.06 -38.87
CA ALA A 9 12.64 -12.77 -37.87
C ALA A 9 12.53 -11.88 -36.62
N LEU A 10 11.36 -11.26 -36.42
CA LEU A 10 11.06 -10.48 -35.23
C LEU A 10 10.61 -11.43 -34.11
N THR A 11 11.56 -11.94 -33.33
CA THR A 11 11.25 -12.69 -32.10
C THR A 11 10.82 -11.70 -31.01
N ALA A 12 9.51 -11.55 -30.84
CA ALA A 12 8.94 -10.85 -29.69
C ALA A 12 9.15 -11.71 -28.42
N VAL A 13 10.19 -11.38 -27.65
CA VAL A 13 10.37 -11.93 -26.30
C VAL A 13 9.36 -11.24 -25.40
N LEU A 14 8.19 -11.87 -25.19
CA LEU A 14 7.31 -11.52 -24.07
C LEU A 14 7.99 -11.98 -22.77
N ALA A 15 8.88 -11.15 -22.24
CA ALA A 15 9.24 -11.23 -20.83
C ALA A 15 8.04 -10.70 -20.04
N SER A 16 7.08 -11.58 -19.73
CA SER A 16 6.08 -11.25 -18.71
C SER A 16 6.84 -11.08 -17.40
N ARG A 17 7.06 -9.82 -17.04
CA ARG A 17 7.47 -9.44 -15.69
C ARG A 17 6.27 -9.73 -14.81
N ILE A 18 6.10 -10.98 -14.39
CA ILE A 18 5.38 -11.30 -13.17
C ILE A 18 6.25 -10.73 -12.05
N GLY A 19 6.16 -9.41 -11.88
CA GLY A 19 6.65 -8.74 -10.71
C GLY A 19 5.79 -9.24 -9.57
N LEU A 20 6.25 -10.30 -8.91
CA LEU A 20 5.82 -10.61 -7.57
C LEU A 20 6.35 -9.45 -6.71
N THR A 21 5.65 -8.33 -6.73
CA THR A 21 5.87 -7.24 -5.79
C THR A 21 5.59 -7.88 -4.44
N ALA A 22 6.66 -8.16 -3.69
CA ALA A 22 6.51 -8.57 -2.31
C ALA A 22 5.75 -7.45 -1.62
N ALA A 23 4.45 -7.69 -1.37
CA ALA A 23 3.59 -6.83 -0.58
C ALA A 23 4.39 -6.38 0.64
N ARG A 24 4.55 -5.07 0.81
CA ARG A 24 5.28 -4.56 1.98
C ARG A 24 4.42 -4.88 3.20
N SER A 25 4.86 -5.86 3.97
CA SER A 25 4.08 -6.44 5.06
C SER A 25 4.35 -5.67 6.36
N HIS A 26 3.38 -4.88 6.81
CA HIS A 26 3.46 -4.00 7.96
C HIS A 26 2.60 -4.47 9.14
N GLY A 27 2.96 -4.04 10.36
CA GLY A 27 2.16 -4.27 11.56
C GLY A 27 1.06 -3.23 11.70
N HIS A 28 1.37 -1.98 11.39
CA HIS A 28 0.46 -0.85 11.54
C HIS A 28 0.50 0.02 10.29
N CYS A 29 -0.66 0.54 9.89
CA CYS A 29 -0.76 1.54 8.83
C CYS A 29 -1.79 2.63 9.18
N ALA A 30 -1.58 3.85 8.71
CA ALA A 30 -2.56 4.94 8.84
C ALA A 30 -2.53 5.83 7.58
N CYS A 31 -3.67 6.42 7.25
CA CYS A 31 -3.75 7.41 6.19
C CYS A 31 -3.20 8.76 6.68
N GLN A 32 -2.62 9.55 5.79
CA GLN A 32 -2.08 10.87 6.11
C GLN A 32 -2.83 11.99 5.38
N ALA A 33 -3.05 13.11 6.07
CA ALA A 33 -3.69 14.30 5.49
C ALA A 33 -2.80 15.00 4.46
N ALA A 34 -1.48 14.84 4.59
CA ALA A 34 -0.46 15.26 3.62
C ALA A 34 0.66 14.19 3.57
N SER A 35 1.38 14.09 2.45
CA SER A 35 2.55 13.18 2.38
C SER A 35 3.62 13.60 3.39
N GLY A 36 4.01 12.67 4.27
CA GLY A 36 4.90 12.97 5.40
C GLY A 36 4.27 13.86 6.49
N GLY A 37 2.95 14.06 6.46
CA GLY A 37 2.19 14.85 7.42
C GLY A 37 1.50 14.00 8.50
N GLU A 38 0.62 14.63 9.28
CA GLU A 38 -0.11 13.97 10.35
C GLU A 38 -1.08 12.87 9.87
N VAL A 39 -1.45 11.99 10.80
CA VAL A 39 -2.45 10.94 10.56
C VAL A 39 -3.82 11.55 10.36
N ASP A 40 -4.47 11.20 9.25
CA ASP A 40 -5.88 11.45 9.03
C ASP A 40 -6.71 10.33 9.67
N ALA A 41 -7.13 10.57 10.91
CA ALA A 41 -7.89 9.60 11.69
C ALA A 41 -9.28 9.30 11.08
N VAL A 42 -9.89 10.28 10.39
CA VAL A 42 -11.21 10.11 9.77
C VAL A 42 -11.10 9.17 8.58
N VAL A 43 -10.13 9.40 7.68
CA VAL A 43 -9.92 8.53 6.52
C VAL A 43 -9.43 7.15 6.95
N THR A 44 -8.56 7.06 7.96
CA THR A 44 -8.13 5.77 8.51
C THR A 44 -9.32 4.96 9.05
N ALA A 45 -10.23 5.61 9.79
CA ALA A 45 -11.44 4.95 10.28
C ALA A 45 -12.37 4.51 9.15
N MET A 46 -12.54 5.32 8.10
CA MET A 46 -13.33 4.95 6.91
C MET A 46 -12.74 3.74 6.20
N VAL A 47 -11.42 3.73 5.96
CA VAL A 47 -10.72 2.60 5.35
C VAL A 47 -10.97 1.31 6.12
N VAL A 48 -10.86 1.35 7.44
CA VAL A 48 -11.15 0.18 8.30
C VAL A 48 -12.63 -0.20 8.27
N GLN A 49 -13.54 0.77 8.32
CA GLN A 49 -14.99 0.54 8.30
C GLN A 49 -15.46 -0.13 7.01
N TYR A 50 -14.91 0.26 5.86
CA TYR A 50 -15.24 -0.34 4.56
C TYR A 50 -14.47 -1.64 4.26
N ASN A 51 -13.45 -1.96 5.06
CA ASN A 51 -12.68 -3.20 4.97
C ASN A 51 -12.75 -4.02 6.28
N PRO A 52 -13.94 -4.31 6.82
CA PRO A 52 -14.10 -4.82 8.18
C PRO A 52 -13.58 -6.25 8.38
N ASN A 53 -13.33 -6.99 7.29
CA ASN A 53 -12.77 -8.34 7.35
C ASN A 53 -11.23 -8.36 7.30
N LYS A 54 -10.60 -7.24 6.95
CA LYS A 54 -9.14 -7.14 6.75
C LYS A 54 -8.48 -6.47 7.95
N TRP A 55 -9.06 -5.38 8.44
CA TRP A 55 -8.41 -4.49 9.38
C TRP A 55 -9.32 -4.12 10.55
N GLU A 56 -8.70 -3.66 11.63
CA GLU A 56 -9.35 -3.05 12.79
C GLU A 56 -8.52 -1.88 13.30
N LEU A 57 -9.15 -0.97 14.05
CA LEU A 57 -8.45 0.17 14.63
C LEU A 57 -7.71 -0.28 15.89
N ALA A 58 -6.43 0.04 15.97
CA ALA A 58 -5.64 -0.09 17.17
C ALA A 58 -5.63 1.23 17.96
N SER A 59 -5.44 1.11 19.27
CA SER A 59 -5.09 2.23 20.14
C SER A 59 -3.91 2.99 19.55
N SER A 60 -3.98 4.31 19.54
CA SER A 60 -2.96 5.16 18.93
C SER A 60 -1.57 4.84 19.48
N PRO A 61 -0.63 4.31 18.67
CA PRO A 61 0.74 4.09 19.11
C PRO A 61 1.32 5.43 19.57
N SER A 62 2.01 5.44 20.70
CA SER A 62 2.86 6.57 21.03
C SER A 62 4.05 6.57 20.05
N THR A 63 4.43 7.72 19.52
CA THR A 63 5.53 7.84 18.53
C THR A 63 6.89 7.32 19.03
N LEU A 64 7.00 7.03 20.34
CA LEU A 64 8.24 6.65 21.01
C LEU A 64 8.43 5.14 21.14
N GLU A 65 7.38 4.32 21.00
CA GLU A 65 7.48 2.90 21.41
C GLU A 65 7.43 1.87 20.28
N GLN A 66 6.98 2.24 19.07
CA GLN A 66 6.57 1.24 18.08
C GLN A 66 7.01 1.50 16.64
N GLY A 67 7.80 2.54 16.35
CA GLY A 67 8.20 2.89 14.98
C GLY A 67 7.19 3.79 14.26
N ALA A 68 6.15 4.25 14.96
CA ALA A 68 5.22 5.24 14.45
C ALA A 68 5.91 6.59 14.28
N HIS A 69 5.91 7.11 13.05
CA HIS A 69 6.44 8.43 12.72
C HIS A 69 5.52 9.56 13.16
N PHE A 70 4.23 9.26 13.35
CA PHE A 70 3.17 10.21 13.65
C PHE A 70 2.26 9.66 14.74
N ALA A 71 1.78 10.52 15.64
CA ALA A 71 0.76 10.13 16.60
C ALA A 71 -0.60 10.11 15.91
N GLY A 72 -1.45 9.13 16.24
CA GLY A 72 -2.79 9.03 15.68
C GLY A 72 -3.35 7.62 15.74
N THR A 73 -4.55 7.43 15.21
CA THR A 73 -5.19 6.12 15.15
C THR A 73 -4.68 5.33 13.94
N TYR A 74 -4.24 4.10 14.16
CA TYR A 74 -3.72 3.21 13.13
C TYR A 74 -4.64 2.01 12.91
N ALA A 75 -4.62 1.49 11.69
CA ALA A 75 -5.16 0.19 11.37
C ALA A 75 -4.12 -0.91 11.69
N ILE A 76 -4.62 -2.04 12.19
CA ILE A 76 -3.87 -3.29 12.31
C ILE A 76 -4.60 -4.39 11.53
N ALA A 77 -3.87 -5.42 11.12
CA ALA A 77 -4.46 -6.58 10.47
C ALA A 77 -5.25 -7.41 11.48
N LYS A 78 -6.46 -7.82 11.09
CA LYS A 78 -7.23 -8.80 11.86
C LYS A 78 -6.50 -10.15 11.90
N ASN A 79 -6.81 -10.95 12.91
CA ASN A 79 -6.26 -12.30 13.11
C ASN A 79 -4.73 -12.34 13.23
N ASN A 80 -4.11 -11.30 13.79
CA ASN A 80 -2.65 -11.18 13.93
C ASN A 80 -1.88 -11.29 12.60
N GLY A 81 -2.52 -10.88 11.50
CA GLY A 81 -1.90 -10.88 10.17
C GLY A 81 -0.92 -9.71 9.97
N LYS A 82 -0.68 -9.40 8.69
CA LYS A 82 0.10 -8.25 8.26
C LYS A 82 -0.70 -7.43 7.25
N ILE A 83 -0.46 -6.12 7.24
CA ILE A 83 -1.06 -5.21 6.27
C ILE A 83 -0.15 -5.15 5.05
N ASP A 84 -0.70 -5.37 3.86
CA ASP A 84 -0.05 -4.99 2.62
C ASP A 84 -0.11 -3.46 2.49
N GLY A 85 1.06 -2.81 2.59
CA GLY A 85 1.18 -1.35 2.55
C GLY A 85 0.71 -0.74 1.23
N ASP A 86 0.88 -1.43 0.11
CA ASP A 86 0.47 -0.90 -1.20
C ASP A 86 -1.06 -0.93 -1.33
N ASP A 87 -1.68 -2.01 -0.85
CA ASP A 87 -3.14 -2.14 -0.76
C ASP A 87 -3.74 -1.10 0.19
N PHE A 88 -3.15 -0.91 1.37
CA PHE A 88 -3.60 0.10 2.32
C PHE A 88 -3.43 1.53 1.79
N PHE A 89 -2.30 1.82 1.14
CA PHE A 89 -2.06 3.10 0.46
C PHE A 89 -3.16 3.37 -0.57
N ASN A 90 -3.46 2.40 -1.44
CA ASN A 90 -4.50 2.56 -2.46
C ASN A 90 -5.87 2.83 -1.85
N GLN A 91 -6.22 2.16 -0.74
CA GLN A 91 -7.45 2.46 0.01
C GLN A 91 -7.45 3.89 0.57
N CYS A 92 -6.34 4.36 1.16
CA CYS A 92 -6.24 5.76 1.60
C CYS A 92 -6.46 6.74 0.44
N LYS A 93 -5.89 6.47 -0.74
CA LYS A 93 -6.07 7.30 -1.94
C LYS A 93 -7.53 7.32 -2.41
N GLU A 94 -8.21 6.17 -2.37
CA GLU A 94 -9.61 6.04 -2.76
C GLU A 94 -10.54 6.93 -1.93
N TYR A 95 -10.28 7.06 -0.63
CA TYR A 95 -11.09 7.87 0.30
C TYR A 95 -10.56 9.31 0.49
N GLY A 96 -9.62 9.74 -0.34
CA GLY A 96 -9.20 11.16 -0.42
C GLY A 96 -8.05 11.56 0.47
N ALA A 97 -7.36 10.62 1.14
CA ALA A 97 -6.12 10.93 1.83
C ALA A 97 -4.97 11.24 0.85
N ALA A 98 -4.00 12.00 1.33
CA ALA A 98 -2.84 12.37 0.52
C ALA A 98 -1.87 11.19 0.36
N ASP A 99 -1.66 10.43 1.44
CA ASP A 99 -0.65 9.36 1.53
C ASP A 99 -1.03 8.32 2.61
N SER A 100 -0.14 7.35 2.86
CA SER A 100 -0.20 6.44 3.99
C SER A 100 1.17 6.25 4.64
N THR A 101 1.18 6.03 5.94
CA THR A 101 2.37 5.67 6.72
C THR A 101 2.19 4.28 7.31
N CYS A 102 3.22 3.44 7.20
CA CYS A 102 3.19 2.06 7.71
C CYS A 102 4.53 1.67 8.35
N PHE A 103 4.48 0.80 9.36
CA PHE A 103 5.67 0.27 10.06
C PHE A 103 5.44 -1.17 10.57
#